data_AF-A0AAI9SZV9-F1
#
_entry.id   AF-A0AAI9SZV9-F1
#
_cell.length_a   1.000
_cell.length_b   1.000
_cell.length_c   1.000
_cell.angle_alpha   90.00
_cell.angle_beta   90.00
_cell.angle_gamma   90.00
#
_symmetry.space_group_name_H-M   'P 1'
#
loop_
_entity.id
_entity.type
_entity.pdbx_description
1 polymer ?
#
loop_
_entity_poly.entity_id
_entity_poly.type
_entity_poly.pdbx_seq_one_letter_code
_entity_poly.pdbx_strand_id
1 'polypeptide(L)'
;MTRPETVVPEAPTSPYPIHNSASIISGFGRGSSELGIPTANIPVNTELNNLPTGIYYGWCKVHPDKSKSCDSTHSRPDGKPIIFNHGNNLQIEELKVFPMVMSIGWNPFYHNREKAAEIHIIQNFKSGDFYGAKVEYIVLGYIRPELNYTTKEALIEDIQLDIQIAKKILERKEYAEYEKRLD
;
A
#
# COMPACT_ATOMS: atom_id res chain seq x y z
N MET A 1 -12.19 -18.09 9.75
CA MET A 1 -12.94 -16.99 10.40
C MET A 1 -13.71 -16.28 9.31
N THR A 2 -14.96 -15.89 9.58
CA THR A 2 -15.74 -15.09 8.63
C THR A 2 -15.25 -13.64 8.64
N ARG A 3 -15.23 -13.00 7.47
CA ARG A 3 -14.92 -11.58 7.35
C ARG A 3 -15.91 -10.74 8.17
N PRO A 4 -15.45 -9.83 9.05
CA PRO A 4 -16.34 -8.90 9.74
C PRO A 4 -16.82 -7.80 8.79
N GLU A 5 -17.97 -7.20 9.12
CA GLU A 5 -18.45 -6.01 8.43
C GLU A 5 -17.53 -4.82 8.72
N THR A 6 -17.26 -4.01 7.69
CA THR A 6 -16.47 -2.79 7.83
C THR A 6 -17.35 -1.66 8.34
N VAL A 7 -17.08 -1.20 9.56
CA VAL A 7 -17.73 -0.03 10.15
C VAL A 7 -16.98 1.23 9.70
N VAL A 8 -17.67 2.11 8.98
CA VAL A 8 -17.09 3.36 8.46
C VAL A 8 -17.69 4.55 9.20
N PRO A 9 -16.88 5.34 9.94
CA PRO A 9 -17.37 6.55 10.58
C PRO A 9 -17.79 7.62 9.54
N GLU A 10 -18.45 8.68 10.02
CA GLU A 10 -18.87 9.80 9.14
C GLU A 10 -17.66 10.57 8.60
N ALA A 11 -16.60 10.71 9.41
CA ALA A 11 -15.33 11.33 9.06
C ALA A 11 -14.16 10.55 9.69
N PRO A 12 -12.91 10.73 9.24
CA PRO A 12 -11.73 10.17 9.90
C PRO A 12 -11.69 10.52 11.39
N THR A 13 -11.52 9.51 12.24
CA THR A 13 -11.40 9.67 13.69
C THR A 13 -10.00 9.30 14.17
N SER A 14 -9.57 9.84 15.32
CA SER A 14 -8.28 9.50 15.93
C SER A 14 -8.05 7.98 15.96
N PRO A 15 -6.87 7.48 15.53
CA PRO A 15 -5.63 8.23 15.26
C PRO A 15 -5.51 8.82 13.84
N TYR A 16 -6.51 8.66 12.97
CA TYR A 16 -6.48 9.17 11.60
C TYR A 16 -6.86 10.67 11.56
N PRO A 17 -6.38 11.42 10.55
CA PRO A 17 -5.50 11.03 9.45
C PRO A 17 -4.04 10.80 9.90
N ILE A 18 -3.36 9.78 9.35
CA ILE A 18 -1.91 9.58 9.53
C ILE A 18 -1.23 9.85 8.19
N HIS A 19 -0.45 10.93 8.12
CA HIS A 19 0.23 11.38 6.89
C HIS A 19 1.73 11.15 6.99
N ASN A 20 2.29 10.38 6.07
CA ASN A 20 3.71 10.06 6.04
C ASN A 20 4.24 9.84 4.62
N SER A 21 5.55 9.63 4.51
CA SER A 21 6.18 9.22 3.27
C SER A 21 7.31 8.23 3.51
N ALA A 22 7.56 7.36 2.53
CA ALA A 22 8.59 6.33 2.61
C ALA A 22 9.12 5.96 1.22
N SER A 23 10.35 5.46 1.15
CA SER A 23 10.87 4.84 -0.08
C SER A 23 10.28 3.45 -0.27
N ILE A 24 9.90 3.14 -1.50
CA ILE A 24 9.39 1.82 -1.88
C ILE A 24 10.56 0.85 -1.95
N ILE A 25 10.48 -0.19 -1.15
CA ILE A 25 11.49 -1.24 -1.04
C ILE A 25 11.02 -2.52 -1.74
N SER A 26 11.95 -3.41 -2.05
CA SER A 26 11.60 -4.74 -2.52
C SER A 26 11.02 -5.57 -1.39
N GLY A 27 9.88 -6.21 -1.66
CA GLY A 27 9.33 -7.24 -0.78
C GLY A 27 10.01 -8.60 -0.97
N PHE A 28 9.41 -9.63 -0.38
CA PHE A 28 9.94 -10.99 -0.38
C PHE A 28 9.59 -11.82 -1.63
N GLY A 29 9.12 -11.18 -2.70
CA GLY A 29 8.72 -11.87 -3.94
C GLY A 29 7.48 -12.76 -3.77
N ARG A 30 6.64 -12.49 -2.76
CA ARG A 30 5.43 -13.27 -2.47
C ARG A 30 4.26 -12.80 -3.33
N GLY A 31 4.17 -13.32 -4.55
CA GLY A 31 2.93 -13.59 -5.30
C GLY A 31 1.87 -12.51 -5.55
N SER A 32 1.86 -11.33 -4.91
CA SER A 32 0.77 -10.34 -5.04
C SER A 32 0.60 -9.84 -6.47
N SER A 33 1.72 -9.65 -7.19
CA SER A 33 1.71 -9.38 -8.63
C SER A 33 1.11 -10.54 -9.45
N GLU A 34 1.32 -11.80 -9.04
CA GLU A 34 0.70 -12.99 -9.68
C GLU A 34 -0.78 -13.16 -9.32
N LEU A 35 -1.28 -12.44 -8.31
CA LEU A 35 -2.71 -12.32 -8.01
C LEU A 35 -3.38 -11.20 -8.84
N GLY A 36 -2.60 -10.41 -9.58
CA GLY A 36 -3.08 -9.20 -10.26
C GLY A 36 -3.30 -8.01 -9.32
N ILE A 37 -2.74 -8.06 -8.11
CA ILE A 37 -2.90 -7.05 -7.07
C ILE A 37 -1.51 -6.65 -6.53
N PRO A 38 -0.69 -5.95 -7.33
CA PRO A 38 0.68 -5.62 -6.96
C PRO A 38 0.73 -4.74 -5.71
N THR A 39 1.68 -4.99 -4.82
CA THR A 39 1.87 -4.25 -3.57
C THR A 39 3.25 -3.62 -3.46
N ALA A 40 3.31 -2.32 -3.15
CA ALA A 40 4.53 -1.60 -2.82
C ALA A 40 4.86 -1.79 -1.34
N ASN A 41 6.04 -2.33 -1.04
CA ASN A 41 6.47 -2.52 0.35
C ASN A 41 7.11 -1.22 0.87
N ILE A 42 6.82 -0.87 2.11
CA ILE A 42 7.42 0.30 2.78
C ILE A 42 7.90 -0.06 4.20
N PRO A 43 8.96 0.59 4.70
CA PRO A 43 9.32 0.50 6.11
C PRO A 43 8.21 1.07 7.00
N VAL A 44 8.00 0.42 8.16
CA VAL A 44 7.00 0.86 9.14
C VAL A 44 7.63 1.90 10.07
N ASN A 45 7.02 3.08 10.16
CA ASN A 45 7.40 4.11 11.12
C ASN A 45 6.69 3.90 12.48
N THR A 46 6.99 4.74 13.46
CA THR A 46 6.39 4.64 14.81
C THR A 46 4.86 4.68 14.79
N GLU A 47 4.26 5.53 13.96
CA GLU A 47 2.79 5.70 13.88
C GLU A 47 2.12 4.44 13.32
N LEU A 48 2.61 3.92 12.19
CA LEU A 48 2.13 2.66 11.62
C LEU A 48 2.40 1.47 12.54
N ASN A 49 3.51 1.48 13.28
CA ASN A 49 3.84 0.41 14.22
C ASN A 49 2.84 0.34 15.40
N ASN A 50 2.25 1.47 15.78
CA ASN A 50 1.26 1.55 16.86
C ASN A 50 -0.16 1.14 16.43
N LEU A 51 -0.43 1.06 15.11
CA LEU A 51 -1.72 0.60 14.59
C LEU A 51 -1.89 -0.91 14.75
N PRO A 52 -3.11 -1.46 14.90
CA PRO A 52 -3.33 -2.91 14.86
C PRO A 52 -2.88 -3.52 13.52
N THR A 53 -2.75 -4.84 13.45
CA THR A 53 -2.55 -5.49 12.15
C THR A 53 -3.88 -5.59 11.41
N GLY A 54 -3.84 -5.56 10.09
CA GLY A 54 -5.03 -5.62 9.24
C GLY A 54 -4.93 -4.71 8.03
N ILE A 55 -6.10 -4.44 7.44
CA ILE A 55 -6.24 -3.70 6.20
C ILE A 55 -6.78 -2.30 6.50
N TYR A 56 -6.18 -1.32 5.85
CA TYR A 56 -6.44 0.11 5.98
C TYR A 56 -6.77 0.71 4.60
N TYR A 57 -7.31 1.91 4.59
CA TYR A 57 -7.59 2.67 3.37
C TYR A 57 -7.10 4.12 3.48
N GLY A 58 -6.90 4.74 2.33
CA GLY A 58 -6.48 6.13 2.28
C GLY A 58 -6.10 6.60 0.88
N TRP A 59 -5.34 7.69 0.83
CA TRP A 59 -4.80 8.26 -0.41
C TRP A 59 -3.28 8.08 -0.46
N CYS A 60 -2.72 8.00 -1.65
CA CYS A 60 -1.28 8.06 -1.85
C CYS A 60 -0.89 8.70 -3.17
N LYS A 61 0.36 9.17 -3.26
CA LYS A 61 1.00 9.67 -4.47
C LYS A 61 2.42 9.13 -4.54
N VAL A 62 2.82 8.70 -5.74
CA VAL A 62 4.19 8.24 -5.99
C VAL A 62 4.99 9.38 -6.60
N HIS A 63 6.18 9.59 -6.05
CA HIS A 63 7.13 10.62 -6.44
C HIS A 63 8.43 9.96 -6.93
N PRO A 64 8.89 10.25 -8.16
CA PRO A 64 10.21 9.83 -8.61
C PRO A 64 11.30 10.46 -7.73
N ASP A 65 12.33 9.69 -7.39
CA ASP A 65 13.51 10.21 -6.70
C ASP A 65 14.45 10.88 -7.72
N LYS A 66 14.22 12.17 -7.96
CA LYS A 66 14.99 12.98 -8.92
C LYS A 66 16.49 13.07 -8.59
N SER A 67 16.93 12.69 -7.39
CA SER A 67 18.35 12.61 -7.05
C SER A 67 19.05 11.38 -7.64
N LYS A 68 18.28 10.40 -8.10
CA LYS A 68 18.76 9.11 -8.63
C LYS A 68 18.31 8.94 -10.08
N SER A 69 19.15 9.40 -11.01
CA SER A 69 18.88 9.28 -12.45
C SER A 69 19.22 7.92 -13.05
N CYS A 70 20.02 7.10 -12.36
CA CYS A 70 20.46 5.80 -12.86
C CYS A 70 19.76 4.66 -12.13
N ASP A 71 19.33 3.66 -12.89
CA ASP A 71 18.80 2.41 -12.35
C ASP A 71 19.88 1.65 -11.59
N SER A 72 19.46 0.93 -10.54
CA SER A 72 20.33 -0.01 -9.83
C SER A 72 19.72 -1.40 -9.79
N THR A 73 20.54 -2.41 -10.08
CA THR A 73 20.10 -3.82 -10.05
C THR A 73 20.49 -4.47 -8.74
N HIS A 74 19.51 -5.10 -8.08
CA HIS A 74 19.69 -5.84 -6.84
C HIS A 74 19.23 -7.29 -7.04
N SER A 75 19.89 -8.25 -6.39
CA SER A 75 19.49 -9.66 -6.45
C SER A 75 18.46 -9.97 -5.36
N ARG A 76 17.33 -10.59 -5.74
CA ARG A 76 16.39 -11.21 -4.78
C ARG A 76 17.03 -12.41 -4.08
N PRO A 77 16.48 -12.84 -2.94
CA PRO A 77 16.83 -14.12 -2.32
C PRO A 77 16.64 -15.33 -3.26
N ASP A 78 15.72 -15.25 -4.23
CA ASP A 78 15.49 -16.30 -5.24
C ASP A 78 16.45 -16.21 -6.45
N GLY A 79 17.40 -15.27 -6.44
CA GLY A 79 18.37 -15.05 -7.51
C GLY A 79 17.87 -14.22 -8.70
N LYS A 80 16.58 -13.85 -8.75
CA LYS A 80 16.06 -12.98 -9.83
C LYS A 80 16.49 -11.52 -9.62
N PRO A 81 16.83 -10.78 -10.70
CA PRO A 81 17.16 -9.36 -10.57
C PRO A 81 15.91 -8.52 -10.25
N ILE A 82 16.10 -7.48 -9.44
CA ILE A 82 15.17 -6.37 -9.25
C ILE A 82 15.85 -5.10 -9.73
N ILE A 83 15.13 -4.33 -10.53
CA ILE A 83 15.57 -3.02 -10.97
C ILE A 83 14.92 -1.97 -10.07
N PHE A 84 15.76 -1.18 -9.42
CA PHE A 84 15.35 0.05 -8.74
C PHE A 84 15.52 1.19 -9.74
N ASN A 85 14.41 1.56 -10.39
CA ASN A 85 14.35 2.65 -11.36
C ASN A 85 13.98 3.99 -10.73
N HIS A 86 13.78 4.03 -9.41
CA HIS A 86 13.49 5.25 -8.66
C HIS A 86 12.24 6.00 -9.13
N GLY A 87 11.32 5.33 -9.81
CA GLY A 87 10.12 5.94 -10.41
C GLY A 87 10.40 6.75 -11.68
N ASN A 88 11.61 6.69 -12.25
CA ASN A 88 12.00 7.47 -13.43
C ASN A 88 11.20 7.12 -14.69
N ASN A 89 10.60 5.94 -14.73
CA ASN A 89 9.81 5.47 -15.88
C ASN A 89 8.32 5.85 -15.79
N LEU A 90 7.86 6.39 -14.64
CA LEU A 90 6.46 6.73 -14.42
C LEU A 90 5.97 7.80 -15.40
N GLN A 91 4.79 7.58 -15.97
CA GLN A 91 4.13 8.56 -16.83
C GLN A 91 3.47 9.67 -15.99
N ILE A 92 3.24 10.83 -16.60
CA ILE A 92 2.60 11.98 -15.93
C ILE A 92 1.25 11.61 -15.32
N GLU A 93 0.48 10.76 -15.99
CA GLU A 93 -0.82 10.30 -15.49
C GLU A 93 -0.70 9.43 -14.25
N GLU A 94 0.44 8.76 -14.05
CA GLU A 94 0.75 7.88 -12.92
C GLU A 94 1.36 8.64 -11.73
N LEU A 95 1.57 9.95 -11.87
CA LEU A 95 2.03 10.85 -10.80
C LEU A 95 0.87 11.57 -10.08
N LYS A 96 -0.38 11.20 -10.40
CA LYS A 96 -1.57 11.72 -9.72
C LYS A 96 -1.73 11.11 -8.33
N VAL A 97 -2.63 11.69 -7.54
CA VAL A 97 -3.08 11.10 -6.28
C VAL A 97 -4.04 9.94 -6.61
N PHE A 98 -3.87 8.82 -5.92
CA PHE A 98 -4.68 7.62 -6.12
C PHE A 98 -5.21 7.09 -4.79
N PRO A 99 -6.40 6.45 -4.80
CA PRO A 99 -6.87 5.74 -3.63
C PRO A 99 -5.99 4.50 -3.42
N MET A 100 -5.85 4.08 -2.17
CA MET A 100 -5.07 2.91 -1.80
C MET A 100 -5.72 2.08 -0.71
N VAL A 101 -5.33 0.81 -0.66
CA VAL A 101 -5.44 -0.02 0.54
C VAL A 101 -4.06 -0.37 1.04
N MET A 102 -3.91 -0.45 2.36
CA MET A 102 -2.65 -0.78 3.02
C MET A 102 -2.84 -1.98 3.93
N SER A 103 -1.99 -3.00 3.79
CA SER A 103 -1.89 -4.11 4.72
C SER A 103 -0.78 -3.84 5.72
N ILE A 104 -1.06 -3.95 7.01
CA ILE A 104 -0.06 -3.91 8.09
C ILE A 104 -0.07 -5.27 8.78
N GLY A 105 1.05 -5.97 8.77
CA GLY A 105 1.18 -7.32 9.34
C GLY A 105 2.53 -7.52 10.02
N TRP A 106 2.69 -8.60 10.79
CA TRP A 106 3.96 -8.93 11.41
C TRP A 106 4.95 -9.50 10.40
N ASN A 107 6.21 -9.07 10.47
CA ASN A 107 7.27 -9.56 9.60
C ASN A 107 7.91 -10.84 10.19
N PRO A 108 7.73 -12.03 9.56
CA PRO A 108 8.27 -13.29 10.09
C PRO A 108 9.80 -13.32 10.16
N PHE A 109 10.50 -12.55 9.33
CA PHE A 109 11.96 -12.54 9.26
C PHE A 109 12.61 -11.83 10.45
N TYR A 110 11.92 -10.87 11.06
CA TYR A 110 12.39 -10.18 12.26
C TYR A 110 11.81 -10.82 13.52
N HIS A 111 11.57 -12.14 13.49
CA HIS A 111 10.93 -12.89 14.58
C HIS A 111 9.61 -12.26 15.06
N ASN A 112 8.83 -11.66 14.14
CA ASN A 112 7.62 -10.91 14.44
C ASN A 112 7.82 -9.80 15.48
N ARG A 113 9.02 -9.19 15.53
CA ARG A 113 9.29 -8.02 16.38
C ARG A 113 8.96 -6.70 15.69
N GLU A 114 8.92 -6.73 14.36
CA GLU A 114 8.64 -5.55 13.52
C GLU A 114 7.46 -5.85 12.61
N LYS A 115 6.61 -4.85 12.39
CA LYS A 115 5.57 -4.91 11.37
C LYS A 115 6.13 -4.58 10.01
N ALA A 116 5.48 -5.07 8.96
CA ALA A 116 5.66 -4.66 7.58
C ALA A 116 4.37 -3.99 7.09
N ALA A 117 4.52 -3.02 6.19
CA ALA A 117 3.39 -2.38 5.53
C ALA A 117 3.52 -2.51 4.01
N GLU A 118 2.40 -2.86 3.38
CA GLU A 118 2.26 -3.07 1.95
C GLU A 118 1.11 -2.22 1.42
N ILE A 119 1.37 -1.37 0.43
CA ILE A 119 0.37 -0.51 -0.20
C ILE A 119 -0.01 -1.09 -1.56
N HIS A 120 -1.29 -1.38 -1.75
CA HIS A 120 -1.85 -1.55 -3.09
C HIS A 120 -2.46 -0.22 -3.54
N ILE A 121 -1.81 0.41 -4.53
CA ILE A 121 -2.31 1.62 -5.16
C ILE A 121 -3.38 1.21 -6.16
N ILE A 122 -4.58 1.78 -6.03
CA ILE A 122 -5.74 1.41 -6.85
C ILE A 122 -5.69 2.15 -8.20
N GLN A 123 -4.66 1.82 -8.97
CA GLN A 123 -4.39 2.33 -10.31
C GLN A 123 -3.60 1.27 -11.09
N ASN A 124 -3.82 1.19 -12.40
CA ASN A 124 -3.00 0.38 -13.27
C ASN A 124 -1.78 1.16 -13.76
N PHE A 125 -0.59 0.74 -13.34
CA PHE A 125 0.69 1.34 -13.75
C PHE A 125 1.22 0.64 -15.00
N LYS A 126 1.11 1.31 -16.15
CA LYS A 126 1.61 0.83 -17.44
C LYS A 126 3.14 0.91 -17.54
N SER A 127 3.76 1.78 -16.75
CA SER A 127 5.22 1.91 -16.68
C SER A 127 5.92 0.75 -15.96
N GLY A 128 5.16 -0.16 -15.35
CA GLY A 128 5.67 -1.28 -14.58
C GLY A 128 6.05 -0.90 -13.16
N ASP A 129 7.03 -1.61 -12.60
CA ASP A 129 7.49 -1.42 -11.22
C ASP A 129 8.18 -0.07 -11.02
N PHE A 130 8.16 0.44 -9.78
CA PHE A 130 8.74 1.73 -9.40
C PHE A 130 9.53 1.64 -8.08
N TYR A 131 10.33 0.57 -7.92
CA TYR A 131 11.19 0.38 -6.75
C TYR A 131 12.17 1.54 -6.57
N GLY A 132 12.35 1.98 -5.33
CA GLY A 132 13.18 3.13 -4.98
C GLY A 132 12.50 4.50 -5.17
N ALA A 133 11.31 4.56 -5.77
CA ALA A 133 10.49 5.76 -5.75
C ALA A 133 10.02 6.07 -4.32
N LYS A 134 9.62 7.31 -4.06
CA LYS A 134 9.04 7.72 -2.78
C LYS A 134 7.52 7.68 -2.88
N VAL A 135 6.86 7.01 -1.95
CA VAL A 135 5.40 7.10 -1.79
C VAL A 135 5.08 8.03 -0.63
N GLU A 136 4.18 8.96 -0.88
CA GLU A 136 3.53 9.78 0.13
C GLU A 136 2.11 9.27 0.31
N TYR A 137 1.64 9.12 1.55
CA TYR A 137 0.37 8.49 1.84
C TYR A 137 -0.32 9.10 3.06
N ILE A 138 -1.65 9.03 3.06
CA ILE A 138 -2.51 9.41 4.17
C ILE A 138 -3.42 8.21 4.49
N VAL A 139 -3.25 7.61 5.66
CA VAL A 139 -4.15 6.56 6.16
C VAL A 139 -5.36 7.23 6.84
N LEU A 140 -6.57 6.85 6.42
CA LEU A 140 -7.82 7.49 6.86
C LEU A 140 -8.74 6.58 7.69
N GLY A 141 -8.46 5.28 7.71
CA GLY A 141 -9.24 4.35 8.51
C GLY A 141 -8.85 2.90 8.30
N TYR A 142 -9.56 2.04 9.04
CA TYR A 142 -9.36 0.60 9.09
C TYR A 142 -10.55 -0.13 8.47
N ILE A 143 -10.27 -1.19 7.70
CA ILE A 143 -11.28 -2.02 7.04
C ILE A 143 -11.60 -3.26 7.87
N ARG A 144 -10.58 -4.06 8.20
CA ARG A 144 -10.72 -5.38 8.83
C ARG A 144 -9.38 -5.92 9.35
N PRO A 145 -9.40 -6.91 10.27
CA PRO A 145 -8.19 -7.61 10.71
C PRO A 145 -7.62 -8.52 9.61
N GLU A 146 -6.41 -9.03 9.85
CA GLU A 146 -5.85 -10.13 9.08
C GLU A 146 -6.76 -11.37 9.15
N LEU A 147 -6.95 -12.02 8.01
CA LEU A 147 -7.78 -13.23 7.89
C LEU A 147 -6.92 -14.39 7.40
N ASN A 148 -7.23 -15.58 7.88
CA ASN A 148 -6.62 -16.82 7.40
C ASN A 148 -7.45 -17.39 6.26
N TYR A 149 -6.80 -17.62 5.12
CA TYR A 149 -7.44 -18.18 3.93
C TYR A 149 -6.96 -19.61 3.67
N THR A 150 -7.89 -20.47 3.29
CA THR A 150 -7.60 -21.85 2.88
C THR A 150 -7.45 -21.99 1.37
N THR A 151 -7.86 -20.99 0.59
CA THR A 151 -7.75 -20.94 -0.87
C THR A 151 -7.24 -19.57 -1.34
N LYS A 152 -6.61 -19.54 -2.51
CA LYS A 152 -6.14 -18.31 -3.15
C LYS A 152 -7.32 -17.43 -3.60
N GLU A 153 -8.40 -18.07 -4.02
CA GLU A 153 -9.61 -17.43 -4.51
C GLU A 153 -10.30 -16.63 -3.41
N ALA A 154 -10.44 -17.20 -2.21
CA ALA A 154 -11.03 -16.50 -1.06
C ALA A 154 -10.19 -15.29 -0.63
N LEU A 155 -8.86 -15.39 -0.72
CA LEU A 155 -7.97 -14.24 -0.48
C LEU A 155 -8.21 -13.13 -1.52
N ILE A 156 -8.28 -13.49 -2.80
CA ILE A 156 -8.51 -12.52 -3.89
C ILE A 156 -9.87 -11.85 -3.71
N GLU A 157 -10.94 -12.61 -3.42
CA GLU A 157 -12.29 -12.08 -3.19
C GLU A 157 -12.28 -11.02 -2.08
N ASP A 158 -11.60 -11.29 -0.98
CA ASP A 158 -11.53 -10.35 0.13
C ASP A 158 -10.70 -9.11 -0.16
N ILE A 159 -9.60 -9.23 -0.91
CA ILE A 159 -8.83 -8.06 -1.33
C ILE A 159 -9.64 -7.21 -2.31
N GLN A 160 -10.38 -7.83 -3.25
CA GLN A 160 -11.26 -7.10 -4.16
C GLN A 160 -12.36 -6.36 -3.38
N LEU A 161 -12.94 -7.01 -2.36
CA LEU A 161 -13.91 -6.34 -1.49
C LEU A 161 -13.29 -5.19 -0.69
N ASP A 162 -12.05 -5.35 -0.19
CA ASP A 162 -11.30 -4.26 0.47
C ASP A 162 -11.15 -3.05 -0.46
N ILE A 163 -10.77 -3.28 -1.72
CA ILE A 163 -10.63 -2.24 -2.75
C ILE A 163 -11.96 -1.55 -3.03
N GLN A 164 -13.06 -2.31 -3.18
CA GLN A 164 -14.38 -1.73 -3.42
C GLN A 164 -14.87 -0.89 -2.23
N ILE A 165 -14.62 -1.35 -1.01
CA ILE A 165 -14.95 -0.60 0.20
C ILE A 165 -14.13 0.69 0.25
N ALA A 166 -12.82 0.62 0.05
CA ALA A 166 -11.95 1.80 0.06
C ALA A 166 -12.41 2.86 -0.95
N LYS A 167 -12.70 2.47 -2.20
CA LYS A 167 -13.23 3.39 -3.23
C LYS A 167 -14.50 4.11 -2.76
N LYS A 168 -15.49 3.35 -2.28
CA LYS A 168 -16.78 3.91 -1.82
C LYS A 168 -16.62 4.85 -0.62
N ILE A 169 -15.69 4.56 0.28
CA ILE A 169 -15.43 5.44 1.44
C ILE A 169 -14.76 6.73 0.97
N LEU A 170 -13.75 6.63 0.11
CA LEU A 170 -12.93 7.75 -0.34
C LEU A 170 -13.70 8.72 -1.25
N GLU A 171 -14.82 8.30 -1.84
CA GLU A 171 -15.76 9.18 -2.56
C GLU A 171 -16.59 10.08 -1.62
N ARG A 172 -16.69 9.76 -0.32
CA ARG A 172 -17.41 10.60 0.65
C ARG A 172 -16.65 11.90 0.88
N LYS A 173 -17.38 13.02 1.03
CA LYS A 173 -16.84 14.37 1.12
C LYS A 173 -15.74 14.50 2.19
N GLU A 174 -15.98 13.92 3.37
CA GLU A 174 -15.13 13.96 4.55
C GLU A 174 -13.80 13.21 4.36
N TYR A 175 -13.72 12.33 3.36
CA TYR A 175 -12.52 11.55 3.02
C TYR A 175 -11.87 12.04 1.72
N ALA A 176 -12.67 12.48 0.76
CA ALA A 176 -12.23 13.02 -0.53
C ALA A 176 -11.39 14.29 -0.39
N GLU A 177 -11.65 15.12 0.63
CA GLU A 177 -10.88 16.35 0.86
C GLU A 177 -9.38 16.09 1.12
N TYR A 178 -9.01 14.89 1.55
CA TYR A 178 -7.62 14.50 1.81
C TYR A 178 -6.81 14.21 0.54
N GLU A 179 -7.47 13.94 -0.58
CA GLU A 179 -6.82 13.79 -1.89
C GLU A 179 -6.00 15.05 -2.23
N LYS A 180 -6.60 16.22 -2.01
CA LYS A 180 -5.99 17.54 -2.27
C LYS A 180 -4.79 17.86 -1.38
N ARG A 181 -4.59 17.11 -0.28
CA ARG A 181 -3.43 17.30 0.61
C ARG A 181 -2.17 16.64 0.08
N LEU A 182 -2.30 15.79 -0.94
CA LEU A 182 -1.19 15.13 -1.64
C LEU A 182 -0.92 15.71 -3.04
N ASP A 183 -1.77 16.62 -3.54
CA ASP A 183 -1.61 17.20 -4.88
C ASP A 183 -0.53 18.29 -4.93
#